data_AF-U5LDU7-F1
#
_entry.id   AF-U5LDU7-F1
#
_cell.length_a   1.000
_cell.length_b   1.000
_cell.length_c   1.000
_cell.angle_alpha   90.00
_cell.angle_beta   90.00
_cell.angle_gamma   90.00
#
_symmetry.space_group_name_H-M   'P 1'
#
loop_
_entity.id
_entity.type
_entity.pdbx_description
1 polymer ?
#
loop_
_entity_poly.entity_id
_entity_poly.type
_entity_poly.pdbx_seq_one_letter_code
_entity_poly.pdbx_strand_id
1 'polypeptide(L)' 'MRIEKLKTYYGYDLLIDRVLYKRCLNCESWFPYEDEMGFCRSCIRKAHRHQK' A
#
# COMPACT_ATOMS: atom_id res chain seq x y z
N MET A 1 -5.26 7.65 18.17
CA MET A 1 -4.54 7.17 16.98
C MET A 1 -3.38 6.30 17.44
N ARG A 2 -3.47 4.99 17.23
CA ARG A 2 -2.43 4.02 17.59
C ARG A 2 -1.75 3.55 16.31
N ILE A 3 -0.42 3.69 16.24
CA ILE A 3 0.40 3.31 15.09
C ILE A 3 1.34 2.18 15.52
N GLU A 4 1.26 1.05 14.84
CA GLU A 4 2.15 -0.10 15.05
C GLU A 4 2.96 -0.38 13.78
N LYS A 5 4.22 -0.77 13.95
CA LYS A 5 5.08 -1.21 12.84
C LYS A 5 5.14 -2.73 12.84
N LEU A 6 4.65 -3.35 11.78
CA LEU A 6 4.68 -4.80 11.59
C LEU A 6 5.86 -5.15 10.69
N LYS A 7 6.91 -5.75 11.25
CA LYS A 7 8.06 -6.22 10.46
C LYS A 7 7.66 -7.46 9.66
N THR A 8 7.90 -7.44 8.35
CA THR A 8 7.64 -8.57 7.44
C THR A 8 8.96 -9.08 6.86
N TYR A 9 8.94 -10.22 6.18
CA TYR A 9 10.12 -10.74 5.48
C TYR A 9 10.68 -9.73 4.45
N TYR A 10 9.81 -8.89 3.87
CA TYR A 10 10.15 -7.92 2.83
C TYR A 10 10.34 -6.48 3.35
N GLY A 11 10.27 -6.24 4.66
CA GLY A 11 10.42 -4.90 5.24
C GLY A 11 9.51 -4.65 6.44
N TYR A 12 8.68 -3.61 6.36
CA TYR A 12 7.69 -3.29 7.38
C TYR A 12 6.41 -2.73 6.78
N ASP A 13 5.28 -3.11 7.37
CA ASP A 13 3.96 -2.55 7.12
C ASP A 13 3.53 -1.70 8.33
N LEU A 14 2.59 -0.78 8.13
CA LEU A 14 2.03 0.04 9.20
C LEU A 14 0.63 -0.47 9.55
N LEU A 15 0.31 -0.60 10.83
CA LEU A 15 -1.04 -0.85 11.30
C LEU A 15 -1.51 0.40 12.04
N ILE A 16 -2.49 1.11 11.47
CA ILE A 16 -3.03 2.35 12.03
C ILE A 16 -4.49 2.09 12.37
N ASP A 17 -4.84 2.15 13.67
CA ASP A 17 -6.21 1.93 14.15
C ASP A 17 -6.86 0.64 13.57
N ARG A 18 -6.09 -0.45 13.50
CA ARG A 18 -6.44 -1.78 12.94
C ARG A 18 -6.55 -1.87 11.41
N VAL A 19 -6.24 -0.81 10.69
CA VAL A 19 -6.12 -0.83 9.22
C VAL A 19 -4.66 -1.06 8.84
N LEU A 20 -4.39 -2.09 8.03
CA LEU A 20 -3.07 -2.36 7.50
C LEU A 20 -2.78 -1.39 6.37
N TYR A 21 -1.63 -0.73 6.41
CA TYR A 21 -1.13 0.17 5.39
C TYR A 21 0.16 -0.41 4.82
N LYS A 22 0.23 -0.44 3.49
CA LYS A 22 1.43 -0.84 2.76
C LYS A 22 2.04 0.36 2.02
N ARG A 23 3.34 0.27 1.74
CA ARG A 23 4.05 1.24 0.90
C ARG A 23 3.90 0.86 -0.57
N CYS A 24 3.46 1.80 -1.39
CA CYS A 24 3.31 1.58 -2.83
C CYS A 24 4.67 1.37 -3.49
N LEU A 25 4.83 0.31 -4.28
CA LEU A 25 6.10 0.02 -4.97
C LEU A 25 6.41 1.00 -6.11
N ASN A 26 5.42 1.74 -6.61
CA ASN A 26 5.61 2.68 -7.73
C ASN A 26 5.83 4.14 -7.27
N CYS A 27 5.04 4.62 -6.30
CA CYS A 27 5.08 6.02 -5.86
C CYS A 27 5.44 6.19 -4.38
N GLU A 28 5.80 5.09 -3.70
CA GLU A 28 6.27 5.07 -2.32
C GLU A 28 5.30 5.62 -1.25
N SER A 29 4.06 5.93 -1.64
CA SER A 29 3.01 6.41 -0.74
C SER A 29 2.44 5.27 0.12
N TRP A 30 2.08 5.56 1.37
CA TRP A 30 1.33 4.64 2.21
C TRP A 30 -0.15 4.63 1.83
N PHE A 31 -0.75 3.45 1.72
CA PHE A 31 -2.16 3.29 1.38
C PHE A 31 -2.78 2.11 2.15
N PRO A 32 -4.10 2.15 2.46
CA PRO A 32 -4.80 1.03 3.08
C PRO A 32 -4.69 -0.22 2.20
N TYR A 33 -4.35 -1.35 2.81
CA TYR A 33 -4.25 -2.62 2.13
C TYR A 33 -5.66 -3.19 1.91
N GLU A 34 -6.04 -3.31 0.64
CA GLU A 34 -7.38 -3.74 0.20
C GLU A 34 -7.26 -4.87 -0.86
N ASP A 35 -6.32 -5.80 -0.68
CA ASP A 35 -6.09 -6.99 -1.51
C ASP A 35 -5.34 -6.81 -2.85
N GLU A 36 -5.00 -5.59 -3.28
CA GLU A 36 -4.21 -5.39 -4.51
C GLU A 36 -2.68 -5.31 -4.26
N MET A 37 -1.95 -6.02 -5.13
CA MET A 37 -0.51 -6.35 -5.09
C MET A 37 0.46 -5.16 -4.89
N GLY A 38 0.57 -4.60 -3.68
CA GLY A 38 1.64 -3.65 -3.35
C GLY A 38 1.62 -2.31 -4.11
N PHE A 39 0.57 -2.03 -4.88
CA PHE A 39 0.37 -0.78 -5.60
C PHE A 39 -0.88 -0.06 -5.07
N CYS A 40 -0.79 1.27 -4.94
CA CYS A 40 -1.98 2.05 -4.59
C CYS A 40 -2.93 2.16 -5.78
N ARG A 41 -4.24 2.35 -5.50
CA ARG A 41 -5.30 2.55 -6.50
C ARG A 41 -4.94 3.62 -7.54
N SER A 42 -4.24 4.68 -7.14
CA SER A 42 -3.80 5.75 -8.06
C SER A 42 -2.81 5.25 -9.11
N CYS A 43 -1.83 4.43 -8.71
CA CYS A 43 -0.85 3.85 -9.62
C CYS A 43 -1.49 2.78 -10.52
N ILE A 44 -2.39 1.96 -9.96
CA ILE A 44 -3.14 0.95 -10.72
C ILE A 44 -3.99 1.62 -11.80
N ARG A 45 -4.75 2.67 -11.44
CA ARG A 45 -5.54 3.46 -12.41
C ARG A 45 -4.69 4.10 -13.51
N LYS A 46 -3.47 4.54 -13.19
CA LYS A 46 -2.53 5.07 -14.20
C LYS A 46 -2.07 3.97 -15.16
N ALA A 47 -1.72 2.79 -14.64
CA ALA A 47 -1.32 1.65 -15.46
C ALA A 47 -2.45 1.20 -16.41
N HIS A 48 -3.70 1.13 -15.94
CA HIS A 48 -4.85 0.75 -16.78
C HIS A 48 -5.18 1.79 -17.87
N ARG A 49 -4.82 3.06 -17.70
CA ARG A 49 -5.07 4.09 -18.74
C ARG A 49 -4.16 3.94 -19.96
N HIS A 50 -3.02 3.26 -19.84
CA HIS A 50 -2.10 3.05 -20.96
C HIS A 50 -2.46 1.86 -21.87
N GLN A 51 -3.59 1.18 -21.62
CA GLN A 51 -4.09 0.07 -22.46
C GLN A 51 -5.30 0.45 -23.34
N LYS A 52 -5.55 1.75 -23.59
CA LYS A 52 -6.59 2.22 -24.52
C LYS A 52 -6.02 3.04 -25.66
#